data_AF-Q2IEK0-F1
#
_entry.id   AF-Q2IEK0-F1
#
_cell.length_a   1.000
_cell.length_b   1.000
_cell.length_c   1.000
_cell.angle_alpha   90.00
_cell.angle_beta   90.00
_cell.angle_gamma   90.00
#
_symmetry.space_group_name_H-M   'P 1'
#
loop_
_entity.id
_entity.type
_entity.pdbx_description
1 polymer ?
#
loop_
_entity_poly.entity_id
_entity_poly.type
_entity_poly.pdbx_seq_one_letter_code
_entity_poly.pdbx_strand_id
1 'polypeptide(L)'
;MAQVRGTILTERDRALLAYVGVARYVSAEHVHRLVVESPNRKLVYRRLAKLCAAGSRPGDGAYLRRLEFRRAEGTAVPVWALAPAGRAIAEESVPYLRPPAQKDVGHQFLEHTLLLNDVLVELAVALRRSPVAPVSELPFRWLCEDDGVLEFEMFHRHTGATAPAVLKPDAILEVTGHQRRLFLEAETGAHSIATANPGSHGAVLNKLQRYAYFFTAMAGAGAATYYARAFPDGLFPVLVFLVHSSERKRRVEKATKDWLGAQGTSSFRVRVLSFDEAAGVLAGFIRDGRAVAAAEQRRNPSARLDGAKARQLREGYNALAEALNTTRRAIAEHNARGGCQVSLPPAPVEALRALKDLIRHDLLGEPHSAQKGASIR
;
A
#
# COMPACT_ATOMS: atom_id res chain seq x y z
N MET A 1 16.02 -32.47 36.71
CA MET A 1 15.37 -32.32 35.39
C MET A 1 15.30 -30.82 35.06
N ALA A 2 16.09 -30.35 34.10
CA ALA A 2 16.18 -28.92 33.76
C ALA A 2 15.10 -28.55 32.72
N GLN A 3 14.13 -27.74 33.13
CA GLN A 3 13.10 -27.18 32.25
C GLN A 3 13.76 -26.15 31.31
N VAL A 4 13.90 -26.49 30.03
CA VAL A 4 14.44 -25.57 29.03
C VAL A 4 13.33 -24.59 28.60
N ARG A 5 13.49 -23.31 28.98
CA ARG A 5 12.52 -22.24 28.71
C ARG A 5 12.64 -21.76 27.26
N GLY A 6 11.72 -22.20 26.40
CA GLY A 6 11.40 -21.47 25.17
C GLY A 6 10.75 -20.11 25.49
N THR A 7 10.96 -19.11 24.64
CA THR A 7 10.30 -17.80 24.79
C THR A 7 8.81 -17.95 24.46
N ILE A 8 7.94 -17.95 25.48
CA ILE A 8 6.49 -17.84 25.26
C ILE A 8 6.20 -16.44 24.72
N LEU A 9 5.54 -16.39 23.55
CA LEU A 9 5.08 -15.15 22.93
C LEU A 9 3.83 -14.64 23.65
N THR A 10 3.87 -13.38 24.06
CA THR A 10 2.72 -12.65 24.59
C THR A 10 1.99 -11.94 23.44
N GLU A 11 0.77 -11.44 23.69
CA GLU A 11 0.05 -10.60 22.73
C GLU A 11 0.85 -9.36 22.32
N ARG A 12 1.59 -8.76 23.26
CA ARG A 12 2.49 -7.64 22.97
C ARG A 12 3.60 -8.01 21.99
N ASP A 13 4.13 -9.22 22.06
CA ASP A 13 5.15 -9.66 21.11
C ASP A 13 4.53 -9.88 19.73
N ARG A 14 3.31 -10.43 19.65
CA ARG A 14 2.61 -10.60 18.37
C ARG A 14 2.32 -9.24 17.72
N ALA A 15 1.83 -8.27 18.50
CA ALA A 15 1.65 -6.89 18.03
C ALA A 15 2.97 -6.26 17.58
N LEU A 16 4.05 -6.44 18.36
CA LEU A 16 5.39 -5.98 17.98
C LEU A 16 5.84 -6.59 16.64
N LEU A 17 5.73 -7.91 16.47
CA LEU A 17 6.12 -8.58 15.23
C LEU A 17 5.32 -8.04 14.03
N ALA A 18 4.02 -7.80 14.19
CA ALA A 18 3.19 -7.17 13.16
C ALA A 18 3.71 -5.76 12.80
N TYR A 19 4.04 -4.94 13.81
CA TYR A 19 4.62 -3.61 13.58
C TYR A 19 5.99 -3.67 12.90
N VAL A 20 6.89 -4.58 13.32
CA VAL A 20 8.19 -4.76 12.65
C VAL A 20 7.99 -5.20 11.20
N GLY A 21 7.01 -6.05 10.93
CA GLY A 21 6.66 -6.44 9.57
C GLY A 21 6.30 -5.25 8.70
N VAL A 22 5.37 -4.42 9.16
CA VAL A 22 4.92 -3.24 8.43
C VAL A 22 6.02 -2.18 8.30
N ALA A 23 6.84 -1.99 9.34
CA ALA A 23 7.94 -1.04 9.32
C ALA A 23 9.19 -1.54 8.56
N ARG A 24 9.29 -2.85 8.28
CA ARG A 24 10.48 -3.58 7.80
C ARG A 24 11.67 -3.59 8.78
N TYR A 25 12.02 -2.45 9.36
CA TYR A 25 13.11 -2.25 10.29
C TYR A 25 12.70 -1.36 11.46
N VAL A 26 13.08 -1.71 12.68
CA VAL A 26 12.82 -0.89 13.87
C VAL A 26 14.06 -0.72 14.74
N SER A 27 14.17 0.43 15.40
CA SER A 27 15.16 0.66 16.44
C SER A 27 14.59 0.25 17.81
N ALA A 28 15.45 0.15 18.83
CA ALA A 28 14.98 -0.11 20.20
C ALA A 28 14.08 1.01 20.72
N GLU A 29 14.29 2.25 20.26
CA GLU A 29 13.46 3.40 20.60
C GLU A 29 12.06 3.27 19.98
N HIS A 30 11.96 2.82 18.72
CA HIS A 30 10.66 2.54 18.10
C HIS A 30 9.90 1.46 18.87
N VAL A 31 10.58 0.38 19.24
CA VAL A 31 9.97 -0.72 20.02
C VAL A 31 9.52 -0.23 21.39
N HIS A 32 10.30 0.63 22.04
CA HIS A 32 9.95 1.23 23.32
C HIS A 32 8.63 2.00 23.22
N ARG A 33 8.50 2.92 22.26
CA ARG A 33 7.28 3.71 22.02
C ARG A 33 6.09 2.84 21.61
N LEU A 34 6.32 1.80 20.81
CA LEU A 34 5.25 0.94 20.32
C LEU A 34 4.68 0.04 21.41
N VAL A 35 5.48 -0.66 22.22
CA VAL A 35 4.93 -1.76 23.04
C VAL A 35 5.34 -1.72 24.51
N VAL A 36 6.21 -0.80 24.92
CA VAL A 36 6.72 -0.75 26.29
C VAL A 36 6.29 0.52 27.01
N GLU A 37 5.25 0.40 27.84
CA GLU A 37 4.76 1.46 28.73
C GLU A 37 5.70 1.71 29.94
N SER A 38 6.82 0.99 30.05
CA SER A 38 7.78 1.14 31.13
C SER A 38 8.83 2.21 30.80
N PRO A 39 9.22 3.08 31.75
CA PRO A 39 10.34 4.00 31.54
C PRO A 39 11.69 3.27 31.40
N ASN A 40 11.76 1.97 31.74
CA ASN A 40 13.01 1.22 31.73
C ASN A 40 13.34 0.64 30.35
N ARG A 41 14.12 1.38 29.57
CA ARG A 41 14.65 0.97 28.26
C ARG A 41 15.41 -0.36 28.28
N LYS A 42 16.03 -0.76 29.39
CA LYS A 42 16.77 -2.05 29.49
C LYS A 42 15.86 -3.26 29.30
N LEU A 43 14.56 -3.14 29.63
CA LEU A 43 13.59 -4.22 29.44
C LEU A 43 13.34 -4.50 27.95
N VAL A 44 13.35 -3.46 27.11
CA VAL A 44 13.22 -3.58 25.65
C VAL A 44 14.35 -4.43 25.09
N TYR A 45 15.60 -4.07 25.39
CA TYR A 45 16.78 -4.80 24.92
C TYR A 45 16.77 -6.26 25.39
N ARG A 46 16.41 -6.53 26.65
CA ARG A 46 16.28 -7.90 27.17
C ARG A 46 15.20 -8.68 26.42
N ARG A 47 14.06 -8.05 26.10
CA ARG A 47 12.99 -8.73 25.37
C ARG A 47 13.37 -8.99 23.91
N LEU A 48 13.96 -8.00 23.24
CA LEU A 48 14.47 -8.14 21.88
C LEU A 48 15.54 -9.24 21.79
N ALA A 49 16.46 -9.32 22.76
CA ALA A 49 17.43 -10.41 22.82
C ALA A 49 16.76 -11.79 22.92
N LYS A 50 15.67 -11.93 23.70
CA LYS A 50 14.90 -13.18 23.79
C LYS A 50 14.16 -13.52 22.51
N LEU A 51 13.71 -12.53 21.75
CA LEU A 51 13.05 -12.72 20.44
C LEU A 51 14.04 -13.03 19.32
N CYS A 52 15.31 -12.64 19.48
CA CYS A 52 16.41 -13.02 18.58
C CYS A 52 17.02 -14.39 18.90
N ALA A 53 16.78 -14.94 20.08
CA ALA A 53 17.25 -16.29 20.42
C ALA A 53 16.38 -17.33 19.70
N ALA A 54 17.02 -18.35 19.12
CA ALA A 54 16.32 -19.56 18.70
C ALA A 54 15.68 -20.23 19.92
N GLY A 55 14.52 -20.87 19.72
CA GLY A 55 13.87 -21.59 20.80
C GLY A 55 14.62 -22.87 21.17
N SER A 56 14.11 -23.54 22.19
CA SER A 56 14.76 -24.71 22.78
C SER A 56 14.50 -26.00 22.00
N ARG A 57 13.53 -26.00 21.07
CA ARG A 57 13.17 -27.17 20.28
C ARG A 57 13.79 -27.08 18.87
N PRO A 58 14.18 -28.22 18.27
CA PRO A 58 14.54 -28.27 16.86
C PRO A 58 13.40 -27.70 16.00
N GLY A 59 13.69 -26.69 15.18
CA GLY A 59 12.70 -25.99 14.36
C GLY A 59 12.17 -24.68 14.96
N ASP A 60 12.42 -24.39 16.24
CA ASP A 60 12.07 -23.09 16.83
C ASP A 60 13.07 -22.02 16.36
N GLY A 61 12.76 -21.38 15.23
CA GLY A 61 13.53 -20.25 14.71
C GLY A 61 13.42 -19.01 15.60
N ALA A 62 14.41 -18.12 15.49
CA ALA A 62 14.29 -16.77 16.05
C ALA A 62 13.12 -16.02 15.40
N TYR A 63 12.43 -15.18 16.15
CA TYR A 63 11.33 -14.36 15.64
C TYR A 63 11.83 -13.04 15.04
N LEU A 64 12.90 -12.50 15.63
CA LEU A 64 13.60 -11.31 15.15
C LEU A 64 15.04 -11.66 14.81
N ARG A 65 15.64 -10.82 13.97
CA ARG A 65 17.08 -10.80 13.74
C ARG A 65 17.59 -9.39 14.00
N ARG A 66 18.82 -9.29 14.50
CA ARG A 66 19.48 -8.02 14.77
C ARG A 66 20.46 -7.70 13.65
N LEU A 67 20.32 -6.49 13.13
CA LEU A 67 21.26 -5.81 12.26
C LEU A 67 21.94 -4.69 13.04
N GLU A 68 23.00 -4.13 12.46
CA GLU A 68 23.69 -2.99 13.02
C GLU A 68 24.24 -2.14 11.87
N PHE A 69 24.14 -0.82 12.02
CA PHE A 69 24.88 0.11 11.19
C PHE A 69 25.58 1.14 12.07
N ARG A 70 26.58 1.81 11.51
CA ARG A 70 27.22 2.96 12.16
C ARG A 70 26.71 4.23 11.52
N ARG A 71 26.26 5.18 12.35
CA ARG A 71 25.96 6.54 11.92
C ARG A 71 27.25 7.29 11.56
N ALA A 72 27.13 8.47 10.97
CA ALA A 72 28.26 9.30 10.51
C ALA A 72 29.25 9.64 11.64
N GLU A 73 28.76 9.82 12.86
CA GLU A 73 29.54 10.07 14.07
C GLU A 73 30.18 8.82 14.69
N GLY A 74 30.02 7.65 14.05
CA GLY A 74 30.64 6.38 14.46
C GLY A 74 29.85 5.55 15.46
N THR A 75 28.71 6.04 15.96
CA THR A 75 27.84 5.31 16.89
C THR A 75 27.18 4.12 16.21
N ALA A 76 27.36 2.92 16.79
CA ALA A 76 26.66 1.72 16.37
C ALA A 76 25.18 1.75 16.80
N VAL A 77 24.28 1.57 15.84
CA VAL A 77 22.84 1.56 16.03
C VAL A 77 22.30 0.16 15.74
N PRO A 78 21.80 -0.55 16.76
CA PRO A 78 21.17 -1.84 16.55
C PRO A 78 19.78 -1.64 15.93
N VAL A 79 19.46 -2.48 14.95
CA VAL A 79 18.20 -2.48 14.21
C VAL A 79 17.62 -3.89 14.21
N TRP A 80 16.31 -4.02 14.27
CA TRP A 80 15.63 -5.31 14.26
C TRP A 80 14.73 -5.43 13.04
N ALA A 81 14.76 -6.62 12.45
CA ALA A 81 13.88 -7.03 11.36
C ALA A 81 13.25 -8.38 11.70
N LEU A 82 12.19 -8.74 10.99
CA LEU A 82 11.61 -10.07 11.11
C LEU A 82 12.58 -11.15 10.61
N ALA A 83 12.68 -12.22 11.39
CA ALA A 83 13.20 -13.49 10.93
C ALA A 83 12.03 -14.36 10.40
N PRO A 84 12.28 -15.46 9.67
CA PRO A 84 11.21 -16.24 9.02
C PRO A 84 10.07 -16.67 9.95
N ALA A 85 10.38 -17.12 11.17
CA ALA A 85 9.36 -17.53 12.14
C ALA A 85 8.49 -16.34 12.63
N GLY A 86 9.10 -15.17 12.86
CA GLY A 86 8.35 -13.97 13.23
C GLY A 86 7.50 -13.43 12.09
N ARG A 87 7.96 -13.63 10.84
CA ARG A 87 7.22 -13.27 9.64
C ARG A 87 5.95 -14.09 9.46
N ALA A 88 6.01 -15.41 9.62
CA ALA A 88 4.82 -16.26 9.56
C ALA A 88 3.73 -15.79 10.53
N ILE A 89 4.13 -15.40 11.75
CA ILE A 89 3.20 -14.86 12.76
C ILE A 89 2.65 -13.49 12.36
N ALA A 90 3.48 -12.61 11.79
CA ALA A 90 3.04 -11.29 11.35
C ALA A 90 2.03 -11.39 10.20
N GLU A 91 2.25 -12.30 9.25
CA GLU A 91 1.38 -12.52 8.07
C GLU A 91 -0.04 -12.97 8.46
N GLU A 92 -0.20 -13.72 9.54
CA GLU A 92 -1.53 -14.07 10.09
C GLU A 92 -2.36 -12.83 10.48
N SER A 93 -1.70 -11.75 10.89
CA SER A 93 -2.35 -10.53 11.39
C SER A 93 -2.34 -9.36 10.41
N VAL A 94 -1.45 -9.39 9.41
CA VAL A 94 -1.26 -8.31 8.44
C VAL A 94 -1.31 -8.89 7.02
N PRO A 95 -2.49 -9.00 6.40
CA PRO A 95 -2.65 -9.65 5.09
C PRO A 95 -2.01 -8.87 3.93
N TYR A 96 -1.63 -7.61 4.15
CA TYR A 96 -0.97 -6.74 3.18
C TYR A 96 0.55 -6.61 3.42
N LEU A 97 1.14 -7.51 4.21
CA LEU A 97 2.56 -7.49 4.48
C LEU A 97 3.36 -7.66 3.18
N ARG A 98 4.26 -6.70 2.89
CA ARG A 98 5.11 -6.77 1.68
C ARG A 98 6.07 -7.96 1.77
N PRO A 99 6.41 -8.61 0.63
CA PRO A 99 7.39 -9.70 0.60
C PRO A 99 8.70 -9.33 1.30
N PRO A 100 9.43 -10.31 1.87
CA PRO A 100 10.69 -10.02 2.51
C PRO A 100 11.69 -9.61 1.42
N ALA A 101 12.55 -8.64 1.75
CA ALA A 101 13.63 -8.28 0.85
C ALA A 101 14.59 -9.46 0.67
N GLN A 102 15.09 -9.63 -0.55
CA GLN A 102 16.06 -10.67 -0.88
C GLN A 102 17.39 -10.46 -0.13
N LYS A 103 17.73 -9.21 0.14
CA LYS A 103 18.93 -8.81 0.87
C LYS A 103 18.63 -7.66 1.83
N ASP A 104 19.42 -7.60 2.90
CA ASP A 104 19.41 -6.45 3.79
C ASP A 104 19.92 -5.21 3.07
N VAL A 105 19.32 -4.07 3.41
CA VAL A 105 19.70 -2.79 2.82
C VAL A 105 20.96 -2.24 3.45
N GLY A 106 21.69 -1.42 2.70
CA GLY A 106 22.89 -0.76 3.20
C GLY A 106 22.61 0.26 4.31
N HIS A 107 23.68 0.74 4.93
CA HIS A 107 23.61 1.58 6.13
C HIS A 107 22.82 2.88 5.89
N GLN A 108 23.03 3.53 4.74
CA GLN A 108 22.34 4.76 4.38
C GLN A 108 20.82 4.55 4.25
N PHE A 109 20.41 3.40 3.71
CA PHE A 109 19.00 3.04 3.61
C PHE A 109 18.40 2.72 4.99
N LEU A 110 19.13 2.02 5.86
CA LEU A 110 18.65 1.76 7.22
C LEU A 110 18.39 3.05 8.00
N GLU A 111 19.33 4.01 7.95
CA GLU A 111 19.14 5.31 8.61
C GLU A 111 17.92 6.05 8.07
N HIS A 112 17.78 6.05 6.75
CA HIS A 112 16.66 6.66 6.06
C HIS A 112 15.31 6.02 6.42
N THR A 113 15.22 4.69 6.37
CA THR A 113 14.01 3.94 6.73
C THR A 113 13.65 4.14 8.20
N LEU A 114 14.63 4.20 9.11
CA LEU A 114 14.35 4.45 10.53
C LEU A 114 13.75 5.84 10.76
N LEU A 115 14.28 6.87 10.10
CA LEU A 115 13.73 8.22 10.19
C LEU A 115 12.29 8.28 9.67
N LEU A 116 11.99 7.59 8.56
CA LEU A 116 10.63 7.49 8.06
C LEU A 116 9.71 6.72 9.02
N ASN A 117 10.24 5.68 9.67
CA ASN A 117 9.50 4.87 10.63
C ASN A 117 9.21 5.60 11.94
N ASP A 118 9.91 6.68 12.28
CA ASP A 118 9.49 7.56 13.38
C ASP A 118 8.06 8.10 13.12
N VAL A 119 7.76 8.50 11.89
CA VAL A 119 6.40 8.95 11.49
C VAL A 119 5.39 7.82 11.63
N LEU A 120 5.71 6.61 11.18
CA LEU A 120 4.83 5.43 11.33
C LEU A 120 4.55 5.15 12.80
N VAL A 121 5.59 5.13 13.65
CA VAL A 121 5.48 4.81 15.07
C VAL A 121 4.61 5.85 15.78
N GLU A 122 4.87 7.13 15.57
CA GLU A 122 4.09 8.20 16.19
C GLU A 122 2.63 8.19 15.70
N LEU A 123 2.43 7.97 14.40
CA LEU A 123 1.09 7.84 13.83
C LEU A 123 0.32 6.65 14.42
N ALA A 124 0.98 5.50 14.55
CA ALA A 124 0.40 4.31 15.16
C ALA A 124 0.06 4.53 16.64
N VAL A 125 0.97 5.14 17.41
CA VAL A 125 0.73 5.48 18.82
C VAL A 125 -0.45 6.44 18.97
N ALA A 126 -0.57 7.43 18.09
CA ALA A 126 -1.65 8.42 18.11
C ALA A 126 -3.03 7.85 17.73
N LEU A 127 -3.08 6.77 16.94
CA LEU A 127 -4.33 6.27 16.35
C LEU A 127 -4.78 4.89 16.87
N ARG A 128 -3.88 4.10 17.45
CA ARG A 128 -4.24 2.80 18.03
C ARG A 128 -5.08 2.96 19.28
N ARG A 129 -5.90 1.96 19.58
CA ARG A 129 -6.72 1.91 20.81
C ARG A 129 -5.94 1.45 22.02
N SER A 130 -4.97 0.55 21.82
CA SER A 130 -4.11 0.01 22.87
C SER A 130 -2.77 -0.45 22.27
N PRO A 131 -1.72 -0.68 23.09
CA PRO A 131 -0.42 -1.18 22.60
C PRO A 131 -0.46 -2.60 22.01
N VAL A 132 -1.51 -3.38 22.31
CA VAL A 132 -1.72 -4.74 21.81
C VAL A 132 -2.74 -4.79 20.67
N ALA A 133 -3.31 -3.65 20.29
CA ALA A 133 -4.28 -3.60 19.20
C ALA A 133 -3.64 -4.14 17.91
N PRO A 134 -4.33 -5.02 17.17
CA PRO A 134 -3.84 -5.52 15.90
C PRO A 134 -3.52 -4.38 14.93
N VAL A 135 -2.41 -4.50 14.21
CA VAL A 135 -2.01 -3.50 13.20
C VAL A 135 -3.06 -3.36 12.10
N SER A 136 -3.80 -4.43 11.79
CA SER A 136 -4.92 -4.44 10.85
C SER A 136 -6.11 -3.58 11.29
N GLU A 137 -6.23 -3.22 12.57
CA GLU A 137 -7.27 -2.31 13.08
C GLU A 137 -6.90 -0.82 12.95
N LEU A 138 -5.68 -0.50 12.53
CA LEU A 138 -5.30 0.89 12.28
C LEU A 138 -6.16 1.47 11.16
N PRO A 139 -6.57 2.76 11.27
CA PRO A 139 -7.40 3.42 10.26
C PRO A 139 -6.63 3.79 8.97
N PHE A 140 -5.47 3.17 8.76
CA PHE A 140 -4.60 3.35 7.62
C PHE A 140 -3.80 2.07 7.38
N ARG A 141 -3.31 1.89 6.15
CA ARG A 141 -2.31 0.86 5.84
C ARG A 141 -1.00 1.53 5.49
N TRP A 142 0.07 1.01 6.08
CA TRP A 142 1.42 1.42 5.75
C TRP A 142 2.08 0.33 4.92
N LEU A 143 2.61 0.70 3.77
CA LEU A 143 3.37 -0.18 2.88
C LEU A 143 4.79 0.38 2.86
N CYS A 144 5.70 -0.32 3.52
CA CYS A 144 7.12 0.01 3.47
C CYS A 144 7.69 -0.27 2.08
N GLU A 145 8.80 0.40 1.76
CA GLU A 145 9.64 0.07 0.61
C GLU A 145 10.02 -1.42 0.65
N ASP A 146 9.90 -2.11 -0.49
CA ASP A 146 10.42 -3.46 -0.72
C ASP A 146 11.32 -3.50 -1.96
N ASP A 147 11.60 -4.69 -2.50
CA ASP A 147 12.40 -4.82 -3.72
C ASP A 147 11.59 -4.52 -4.99
N GLY A 148 10.28 -4.28 -4.86
CA GLY A 148 9.41 -3.89 -5.95
C GLY A 148 9.65 -2.46 -6.39
N VAL A 149 9.34 -2.20 -7.67
CA VAL A 149 9.37 -0.88 -8.28
C VAL A 149 8.09 -0.63 -9.06
N LEU A 150 7.70 0.63 -9.15
CA LEU A 150 6.59 1.08 -9.98
C LEU A 150 7.13 1.41 -11.38
N GLU A 151 6.95 0.48 -12.31
CA GLU A 151 7.47 0.60 -13.68
C GLU A 151 6.56 1.47 -14.56
N PHE A 152 7.18 2.33 -15.35
CA PHE A 152 6.53 3.17 -16.35
C PHE A 152 7.50 3.54 -17.47
N GLU A 153 7.03 4.20 -18.50
CA GLU A 153 7.88 4.76 -19.54
C GLU A 153 7.77 6.28 -19.50
N MET A 154 8.89 6.99 -19.65
CA MET A 154 8.92 8.45 -19.56
C MET A 154 9.50 9.04 -20.84
N PHE A 155 8.80 10.02 -21.43
CA PHE A 155 9.32 10.76 -22.57
C PHE A 155 10.33 11.83 -22.12
N HIS A 156 11.52 11.76 -22.67
CA HIS A 156 12.63 12.63 -22.38
C HIS A 156 12.80 13.69 -23.49
N ARG A 157 12.33 14.92 -23.24
CA ARG A 157 12.34 16.01 -24.24
C ARG A 157 13.72 16.28 -24.86
N HIS A 158 14.78 16.24 -24.05
CA HIS A 158 16.15 16.48 -24.49
C HIS A 158 16.71 15.44 -25.47
N THR A 159 16.26 14.19 -25.41
CA THR A 159 16.69 13.11 -26.30
C THR A 159 15.65 12.77 -27.37
N GLY A 160 14.43 13.31 -27.24
CA GLY A 160 13.29 12.97 -28.10
C GLY A 160 12.85 11.51 -27.98
N ALA A 161 13.27 10.79 -26.92
CA ALA A 161 13.04 9.37 -26.77
C ALA A 161 12.20 9.04 -25.54
N THR A 162 11.39 7.99 -25.65
CA THR A 162 10.72 7.34 -24.52
C THR A 162 11.66 6.28 -23.95
N ALA A 163 11.89 6.29 -22.64
CA ALA A 163 12.74 5.32 -21.96
C ALA A 163 12.01 4.68 -20.78
N PRO A 164 12.32 3.42 -20.44
CA PRO A 164 11.87 2.80 -19.20
C PRO A 164 12.31 3.60 -17.98
N ALA A 165 11.40 3.75 -17.02
CA ALA A 165 11.61 4.45 -15.77
C ALA A 165 10.95 3.70 -14.61
N VAL A 166 11.48 3.91 -13.40
CA VAL A 166 11.00 3.25 -12.18
C VAL A 166 10.72 4.26 -11.09
N LEU A 167 9.67 4.07 -10.30
CA LEU A 167 9.44 4.82 -9.08
C LEU A 167 9.54 3.89 -7.89
N LYS A 168 10.21 4.35 -6.84
CA LYS A 168 10.36 3.61 -5.60
C LYS A 168 10.08 4.57 -4.44
N PRO A 169 8.81 4.65 -4.01
CA PRO A 169 8.44 5.46 -2.86
C PRO A 169 9.09 4.90 -1.60
N ASP A 170 9.53 5.77 -0.69
CA ASP A 170 10.12 5.34 0.58
C ASP A 170 9.07 4.65 1.48
N ALA A 171 7.82 5.12 1.39
CA ALA A 171 6.64 4.39 1.88
C ALA A 171 5.36 4.84 1.16
N ILE A 172 4.33 4.02 1.27
CA ILE A 172 2.97 4.35 0.85
C ILE A 172 2.03 4.24 2.06
N LEU A 173 1.25 5.29 2.29
CA LEU A 173 0.23 5.36 3.32
C LEU A 173 -1.16 5.40 2.67
N GLU A 174 -1.95 4.35 2.85
CA GLU A 174 -3.32 4.28 2.34
C GLU A 174 -4.32 4.67 3.43
N VAL A 175 -5.11 5.71 3.16
CA VAL A 175 -6.15 6.22 4.06
C VAL A 175 -7.51 6.03 3.39
N THR A 176 -8.12 4.87 3.63
CA THR A 176 -9.38 4.46 2.98
C THR A 176 -10.55 5.37 3.37
N GLY A 177 -10.58 5.88 4.61
CA GLY A 177 -11.61 6.83 5.07
C GLY A 177 -11.65 8.14 4.28
N HIS A 178 -10.57 8.48 3.57
CA HIS A 178 -10.51 9.65 2.69
C HIS A 178 -10.35 9.30 1.21
N GLN A 179 -10.32 8.00 0.86
CA GLN A 179 -10.03 7.54 -0.49
C GLN A 179 -8.71 8.15 -1.01
N ARG A 180 -7.65 8.12 -0.20
CA ARG A 180 -6.32 8.65 -0.56
C ARG A 180 -5.23 7.61 -0.44
N ARG A 181 -4.28 7.66 -1.36
CA ARG A 181 -2.99 6.98 -1.28
C ARG A 181 -1.88 8.03 -1.25
N LEU A 182 -1.17 8.11 -0.13
CA LEU A 182 -0.09 9.05 0.11
C LEU A 182 1.24 8.35 -0.21
N PHE A 183 1.98 8.88 -1.17
CA PHE A 183 3.33 8.47 -1.53
C PHE A 183 4.31 9.32 -0.74
N LEU A 184 5.03 8.73 0.21
CA LEU A 184 5.92 9.42 1.12
C LEU A 184 7.35 9.40 0.56
N GLU A 185 7.95 10.58 0.48
CA GLU A 185 9.32 10.80 0.03
C GLU A 185 10.08 11.58 1.10
N ALA A 186 11.01 10.91 1.76
CA ALA A 186 11.88 11.51 2.75
C ALA A 186 13.00 12.28 2.05
N GLU A 187 12.96 13.60 2.15
CA GLU A 187 13.94 14.49 1.55
C GLU A 187 14.97 14.90 2.61
N THR A 188 15.83 13.95 2.97
CA THR A 188 16.85 14.10 4.03
C THR A 188 18.12 14.80 3.56
N GLY A 189 18.18 15.25 2.30
CA GLY A 189 19.34 15.94 1.73
C GLY A 189 20.57 15.05 1.47
N ALA A 190 20.50 13.74 1.75
CA ALA A 190 21.61 12.80 1.58
C ALA A 190 21.93 12.47 0.11
N HIS A 191 21.01 12.75 -0.83
CA HIS A 191 21.24 12.61 -2.27
C HIS A 191 21.51 13.96 -2.97
N SER A 192 22.48 14.72 -2.46
CA SER A 192 23.42 15.48 -3.30
C SER A 192 24.65 15.91 -2.48
N ILE A 193 25.42 14.96 -1.95
CA ILE A 193 26.83 15.26 -1.66
C ILE A 193 27.49 15.36 -3.04
N ALA A 194 27.85 16.58 -3.44
CA ALA A 194 28.35 17.00 -4.76
C ALA A 194 27.28 17.41 -5.81
N THR A 195 26.56 18.50 -5.53
CA THR A 195 26.41 19.55 -6.55
C THR A 195 26.77 20.88 -5.92
N ALA A 196 27.77 21.57 -6.48
CA ALA A 196 28.34 22.83 -6.01
C ALA A 196 27.40 24.05 -6.16
N ASN A 197 26.08 23.86 -6.06
CA ASN A 197 25.10 24.91 -6.29
C ASN A 197 24.10 24.96 -5.11
N PRO A 198 24.19 25.98 -4.23
CA PRO A 198 23.32 26.16 -3.05
C PRO A 198 21.81 26.29 -3.34
N GLY A 199 21.41 26.26 -4.62
CA GLY A 199 20.02 26.32 -5.11
C GLY A 199 19.43 25.00 -5.64
N SER A 200 20.06 23.85 -5.41
CA SER A 200 19.68 22.54 -5.99
C SER A 200 18.32 21.98 -5.50
N HIS A 201 17.22 22.55 -6.00
CA HIS A 201 15.88 21.95 -5.94
C HIS A 201 15.67 20.87 -7.02
N GLY A 202 16.70 20.57 -7.81
CA GLY A 202 16.62 19.64 -8.93
C GLY A 202 16.17 18.24 -8.53
N ALA A 203 16.60 17.71 -7.38
CA ALA A 203 16.19 16.38 -6.91
C ALA A 203 14.68 16.32 -6.61
N VAL A 204 14.17 17.26 -5.82
CA VAL A 204 12.74 17.39 -5.51
C VAL A 204 11.91 17.56 -6.78
N LEU A 205 12.31 18.47 -7.67
CA LEU A 205 11.57 18.74 -8.91
C LEU A 205 11.61 17.55 -9.88
N ASN A 206 12.74 16.84 -9.96
CA ASN A 206 12.85 15.61 -10.74
C ASN A 206 11.95 14.51 -10.17
N LYS A 207 11.91 14.33 -8.85
CA LYS A 207 10.96 13.40 -8.19
C LYS A 207 9.51 13.80 -8.50
N LEU A 208 9.17 15.07 -8.29
CA LEU A 208 7.83 15.62 -8.58
C LEU A 208 7.43 15.38 -10.04
N GLN A 209 8.32 15.64 -11.00
CA GLN A 209 8.06 15.41 -12.41
C GLN A 209 7.80 13.93 -12.71
N ARG A 210 8.59 13.02 -12.14
CA ARG A 210 8.41 11.57 -12.32
C ARG A 210 7.08 11.09 -11.74
N TYR A 211 6.74 11.53 -10.52
CA TYR A 211 5.46 11.20 -9.90
C TYR A 211 4.28 11.78 -10.67
N ALA A 212 4.35 13.05 -11.07
CA ALA A 212 3.32 13.68 -11.89
C ALA A 212 3.11 12.90 -13.19
N TYR A 213 4.19 12.50 -13.85
CA TYR A 213 4.11 11.67 -15.05
C TYR A 213 3.47 10.31 -14.76
N PHE A 214 3.90 9.61 -13.71
CA PHE A 214 3.31 8.32 -13.32
C PHE A 214 1.80 8.43 -12.98
N PHE A 215 1.38 9.51 -12.33
CA PHE A 215 -0.02 9.73 -11.96
C PHE A 215 -0.91 10.07 -13.15
N THR A 216 -0.38 10.80 -14.15
CA THR A 216 -1.20 11.45 -15.18
C THR A 216 -0.99 10.93 -16.59
N ALA A 217 0.17 10.35 -16.90
CA ALA A 217 0.45 9.83 -18.23
C ALA A 217 -0.25 8.50 -18.45
N MET A 218 -0.77 8.34 -19.66
CA MET A 218 -1.43 7.12 -20.12
C MET A 218 -0.40 6.01 -20.33
N ALA A 219 -0.77 4.80 -19.92
CA ALA A 219 0.08 3.64 -20.09
C ALA A 219 -0.12 3.03 -21.50
N GLY A 220 0.83 3.30 -22.41
CA GLY A 220 0.78 2.83 -23.80
C GLY A 220 -0.45 3.34 -24.55
N ALA A 221 -1.09 2.46 -25.34
CA ALA A 221 -2.33 2.76 -26.08
C ALA A 221 -3.61 2.66 -25.23
N GLY A 222 -3.49 2.43 -23.92
CA GLY A 222 -4.62 2.21 -23.03
C GLY A 222 -5.34 3.49 -22.60
N ALA A 223 -6.54 3.32 -22.02
CA ALA A 223 -7.34 4.40 -21.43
C ALA A 223 -7.06 4.64 -19.93
N ALA A 224 -6.06 3.96 -19.35
CA ALA A 224 -5.66 4.11 -17.94
C ALA A 224 -4.27 4.75 -17.81
N THR A 225 -4.08 5.52 -16.74
CA THR A 225 -2.75 6.03 -16.39
C THR A 225 -1.87 4.93 -15.80
N TYR A 226 -0.55 5.14 -15.76
CA TYR A 226 0.37 4.20 -15.08
C TYR A 226 -0.04 3.93 -13.63
N TYR A 227 -0.46 4.98 -12.91
CA TYR A 227 -1.02 4.87 -11.58
C TYR A 227 -2.27 4.00 -11.51
N ALA A 228 -3.27 4.26 -12.34
CA ALA A 228 -4.53 3.49 -12.33
C ALA A 228 -4.31 2.01 -12.71
N ARG A 229 -3.29 1.72 -13.53
CA ARG A 229 -2.87 0.36 -13.85
C ARG A 229 -2.19 -0.34 -12.67
N ALA A 230 -1.28 0.35 -11.98
CA ALA A 230 -0.61 -0.19 -10.80
C ALA A 230 -1.56 -0.33 -9.59
N PHE A 231 -2.55 0.55 -9.50
CA PHE A 231 -3.49 0.64 -8.40
C PHE A 231 -4.94 0.83 -8.91
N PRO A 232 -5.66 -0.26 -9.17
CA PRO A 232 -7.00 -0.20 -9.76
C PRO A 232 -8.12 0.12 -8.75
N ASP A 233 -7.78 0.51 -7.51
CA ASP A 233 -8.73 0.71 -6.41
C ASP A 233 -9.37 2.10 -6.36
N GLY A 234 -8.95 3.00 -7.25
CA GLY A 234 -9.53 4.35 -7.35
C GLY A 234 -9.11 5.30 -6.23
N LEU A 235 -8.16 4.94 -5.37
CA LEU A 235 -7.63 5.86 -4.37
C LEU A 235 -6.97 7.04 -5.06
N PHE A 236 -7.22 8.26 -4.59
CA PHE A 236 -6.63 9.46 -5.20
C PHE A 236 -5.17 9.64 -4.73
N PRO A 237 -4.20 9.82 -5.66
CA PRO A 237 -2.79 9.90 -5.33
C PRO A 237 -2.41 11.26 -4.72
N VAL A 238 -1.63 11.22 -3.65
CA VAL A 238 -1.05 12.39 -2.99
C VAL A 238 0.44 12.16 -2.80
N LEU A 239 1.28 13.03 -3.36
CA LEU A 239 2.72 13.03 -3.08
C LEU A 239 3.00 13.84 -1.81
N VAL A 240 3.75 13.28 -0.87
CA VAL A 240 4.11 13.93 0.38
C VAL A 240 5.63 13.94 0.52
N PHE A 241 6.22 15.13 0.47
CA PHE A 241 7.63 15.31 0.82
C PHE A 241 7.77 15.51 2.33
N LEU A 242 8.59 14.69 2.97
CA LEU A 242 8.96 14.79 4.38
C LEU A 242 10.34 15.44 4.49
N VAL A 243 10.44 16.58 5.17
CA VAL A 243 11.68 17.35 5.29
C VAL A 243 12.12 17.51 6.75
N HIS A 244 13.39 17.76 6.98
CA HIS A 244 13.95 17.84 8.34
C HIS A 244 13.72 19.19 9.05
N SER A 245 13.26 20.25 8.35
CA SER A 245 13.12 21.57 8.95
C SER A 245 12.01 22.41 8.31
N SER A 246 11.45 23.32 9.11
CA SER A 246 10.44 24.29 8.67
C SER A 246 10.94 25.22 7.57
N GLU A 247 12.23 25.55 7.57
CA GLU A 247 12.84 26.35 6.50
C GLU A 247 12.88 25.58 5.18
N ARG A 248 13.33 24.32 5.21
CA ARG A 248 13.31 23.45 4.03
C ARG A 248 11.88 23.22 3.53
N LYS A 249 10.92 23.06 4.45
CA LYS A 249 9.49 22.94 4.11
C LYS A 249 9.03 24.13 3.27
N ARG A 250 9.22 25.35 3.75
CA ARG A 250 8.82 26.58 3.02
C ARG A 250 9.45 26.66 1.63
N ARG A 251 10.72 26.29 1.49
CA ARG A 251 11.43 26.28 0.20
C ARG A 251 10.85 25.24 -0.76
N VAL A 252 10.64 24.01 -0.29
CA VAL A 252 10.09 22.92 -1.10
C VAL A 252 8.63 23.18 -1.47
N GLU A 253 7.83 23.75 -0.56
CA GLU A 253 6.46 24.20 -0.84
C GLU A 253 6.42 25.24 -1.95
N LYS A 254 7.29 26.26 -1.86
CA LYS A 254 7.42 27.28 -2.90
C LYS A 254 7.81 26.65 -4.24
N ALA A 255 8.86 25.85 -4.28
CA ALA A 255 9.31 25.20 -5.52
C ALA A 255 8.24 24.30 -6.15
N THR A 256 7.51 23.54 -5.32
CA THR A 256 6.41 22.67 -5.77
C THR A 256 5.25 23.50 -6.32
N LYS A 257 4.88 24.60 -5.64
CA LYS A 257 3.82 25.51 -6.07
C LYS A 257 4.17 26.19 -7.39
N ASP A 258 5.41 26.68 -7.50
CA ASP A 258 5.92 27.32 -8.72
C ASP A 258 5.92 26.32 -9.90
N TRP A 259 6.30 25.06 -9.65
CA TRP A 259 6.29 24.00 -10.66
C TRP A 259 4.86 23.59 -11.10
N LEU A 260 3.93 23.47 -10.15
CA LEU A 260 2.52 23.15 -10.45
C LEU A 260 1.80 24.31 -11.16
N GLY A 261 2.32 25.54 -11.03
CA GLY A 261 1.74 26.74 -11.60
C GLY A 261 0.35 27.07 -11.05
N ALA A 262 -0.37 27.95 -11.74
CA ALA A 262 -1.72 28.39 -11.35
C ALA A 262 -2.83 27.35 -11.66
N GLN A 263 -2.52 26.28 -12.39
CA GLN A 263 -3.50 25.29 -12.87
C GLN A 263 -3.56 24.01 -12.03
N GLY A 264 -3.16 24.08 -10.75
CA GLY A 264 -3.16 23.00 -9.75
C GLY A 264 -3.78 21.68 -10.24
N THR A 265 -2.93 20.73 -10.63
CA THR A 265 -3.33 19.49 -11.31
C THR A 265 -4.48 18.80 -10.59
N SER A 266 -5.64 18.67 -11.23
CA SER A 266 -6.81 18.01 -10.63
C SER A 266 -6.59 16.51 -10.39
N SER A 267 -5.59 15.92 -11.05
CA SER A 267 -5.33 14.47 -11.06
C SER A 267 -4.49 13.95 -9.89
N PHE A 268 -3.76 14.80 -9.17
CA PHE A 268 -3.01 14.44 -7.96
C PHE A 268 -2.76 15.65 -7.06
N ARG A 269 -2.37 15.45 -5.81
CA ARG A 269 -2.01 16.54 -4.88
C ARG A 269 -0.58 16.40 -4.40
N VAL A 270 0.03 17.53 -4.06
CA VAL A 270 1.32 17.55 -3.37
C VAL A 270 1.17 18.18 -1.98
N ARG A 271 1.90 17.62 -1.02
CA ARG A 271 2.03 18.11 0.35
C ARG A 271 3.51 18.09 0.73
N VAL A 272 3.88 18.99 1.62
CA VAL A 272 5.22 19.05 2.19
C VAL A 272 5.03 19.19 3.70
N LEU A 273 5.62 18.28 4.46
CA LEU A 273 5.54 18.25 5.91
C LEU A 273 6.95 18.15 6.48
N SER A 274 7.19 18.74 7.66
CA SER A 274 8.37 18.37 8.42
C SER A 274 8.18 17.01 9.10
N PHE A 275 9.28 16.28 9.37
CA PHE A 275 9.21 15.05 10.17
C PHE A 275 8.52 15.29 11.52
N ASP A 276 8.86 16.40 12.19
CA ASP A 276 8.31 16.77 13.51
C ASP A 276 6.79 16.95 13.52
N GLU A 277 6.18 17.45 12.43
CA GLU A 277 4.73 17.71 12.39
C GLU A 277 3.95 16.60 11.67
N ALA A 278 4.64 15.75 10.90
CA ALA A 278 4.01 14.83 9.95
C ALA A 278 3.01 13.90 10.65
N ALA A 279 3.40 13.25 11.75
CA ALA A 279 2.52 12.33 12.46
C ALA A 279 1.26 13.03 12.99
N GLY A 280 1.39 14.25 13.54
CA GLY A 280 0.26 15.03 14.04
C GLY A 280 -0.71 15.45 12.93
N VAL A 281 -0.19 15.98 11.83
CA VAL A 281 -1.00 16.39 10.67
C VAL A 281 -1.71 15.20 10.03
N LEU A 282 -1.00 14.08 9.83
CA LEU A 282 -1.56 12.87 9.25
C LEU A 282 -2.59 12.21 10.19
N ALA A 283 -2.35 12.22 11.50
CA ALA A 283 -3.32 11.71 12.48
C ALA A 283 -4.61 12.53 12.48
N GLY A 284 -4.51 13.87 12.41
CA GLY A 284 -5.67 14.75 12.26
C GLY A 284 -6.46 14.42 11.00
N PHE A 285 -5.77 14.38 9.86
CA PHE A 285 -6.35 13.99 8.57
C PHE A 285 -7.08 12.64 8.65
N ILE A 286 -6.45 11.59 9.20
CA ILE A 286 -7.08 10.26 9.26
C ILE A 286 -8.33 10.25 10.17
N ARG A 287 -8.32 10.99 11.28
CA ARG A 287 -9.48 11.09 12.18
C ARG A 287 -10.66 11.81 11.51
N ASP A 288 -10.39 12.87 10.77
CA ASP A 288 -11.41 13.62 10.03
C ASP A 288 -12.09 12.73 8.98
N GLY A 289 -11.32 11.91 8.26
CA GLY A 289 -11.85 10.97 7.27
C GLY A 289 -12.71 9.88 7.88
N ARG A 290 -12.36 9.42 9.08
CA ARG A 290 -13.20 8.48 9.82
C ARG A 290 -14.55 9.09 10.19
N ALA A 291 -14.58 10.36 10.58
CA ALA A 291 -15.83 11.06 10.88
C ALA A 291 -16.72 11.18 9.63
N VAL A 292 -16.14 11.51 8.48
CA VAL A 292 -16.85 11.58 7.19
C VAL A 292 -17.37 10.21 6.77
N ALA A 293 -16.52 9.18 6.76
CA ALA A 293 -16.92 7.82 6.39
C ALA A 293 -18.02 7.25 7.31
N ALA A 294 -17.93 7.51 8.62
CA ALA A 294 -18.98 7.10 9.57
C ALA A 294 -20.29 7.87 9.34
N ALA A 295 -20.24 9.16 8.98
CA ALA A 295 -21.42 9.95 8.63
C ALA A 295 -22.05 9.49 7.31
N GLU A 296 -21.25 9.16 6.30
CA GLU A 296 -21.70 8.61 5.02
C GLU A 296 -22.30 7.21 5.17
N GLN A 297 -21.70 6.33 5.99
CA GLN A 297 -22.26 5.01 6.30
C GLN A 297 -23.58 5.10 7.09
N ARG A 298 -23.73 6.12 7.97
CA ARG A 298 -25.01 6.38 8.65
C ARG A 298 -26.07 6.97 7.71
N ARG A 299 -25.66 7.71 6.68
CA ARG A 299 -26.57 8.22 5.64
C ARG A 299 -26.94 7.16 4.59
N ASN A 300 -26.06 6.19 4.35
CA ASN A 300 -26.27 5.07 3.45
C ASN A 300 -26.26 3.74 4.22
N PRO A 301 -27.36 3.40 4.92
CA PRO A 301 -27.49 2.09 5.55
C PRO A 301 -27.70 1.05 4.44
N SER A 302 -26.62 0.58 3.81
CA SER A 302 -26.61 -0.33 2.66
C SER A 302 -27.53 0.12 1.52
N ALA A 303 -26.97 0.50 0.37
CA ALA A 303 -27.75 0.47 -0.86
C ALA A 303 -28.15 -1.00 -1.12
N ARG A 304 -29.20 -1.48 -0.42
CA ARG A 304 -29.99 -2.61 -0.87
C ARG A 304 -30.44 -2.21 -2.25
N LEU A 305 -29.91 -2.88 -3.27
CA LEU A 305 -30.48 -2.86 -4.60
C LEU A 305 -31.97 -3.14 -4.42
N ASP A 306 -32.81 -2.12 -4.59
CA ASP A 306 -34.24 -2.31 -4.58
C ASP A 306 -34.62 -3.24 -5.74
N GLY A 307 -35.75 -3.93 -5.60
CA GLY A 307 -36.17 -4.90 -6.61
C GLY A 307 -36.37 -4.29 -8.01
N ALA A 308 -36.52 -2.97 -8.12
CA ALA A 308 -36.63 -2.30 -9.41
C ALA A 308 -35.27 -2.18 -10.12
N LYS A 309 -34.22 -1.77 -9.40
CA LYS A 309 -32.85 -1.70 -9.94
C LYS A 309 -32.27 -3.08 -10.27
N ALA A 310 -32.59 -4.09 -9.46
CA ALA A 310 -32.19 -5.48 -9.76
C ALA A 310 -32.86 -6.01 -11.04
N ARG A 311 -34.14 -5.66 -11.29
CA ARG A 311 -34.83 -5.96 -12.56
C ARG A 311 -34.21 -5.21 -13.74
N GLN A 312 -33.90 -3.93 -13.57
CA GLN A 312 -33.26 -3.12 -14.61
C GLN A 312 -31.88 -3.68 -15.01
N LEU A 313 -31.08 -4.16 -14.04
CA LEU A 313 -29.83 -4.85 -14.31
C LEU A 313 -30.02 -6.16 -15.08
N ARG A 314 -31.05 -6.94 -14.73
CA ARG A 314 -31.40 -8.18 -15.44
C ARG A 314 -31.82 -7.90 -16.88
N GLU A 315 -32.64 -6.88 -17.10
CA GLU A 315 -33.08 -6.45 -18.44
C GLU A 315 -31.89 -5.99 -19.29
N GLY A 316 -31.01 -5.16 -18.73
CA GLY A 316 -29.78 -4.73 -19.42
C GLY A 316 -28.85 -5.90 -19.77
N TYR A 317 -28.68 -6.86 -18.86
CA TYR A 317 -27.92 -8.08 -19.13
C TYR A 317 -28.54 -8.90 -20.27
N ASN A 318 -29.86 -9.10 -20.25
CA ASN A 318 -30.55 -9.87 -21.29
C ASN A 318 -30.42 -9.21 -22.66
N ALA A 319 -30.56 -7.89 -22.74
CA ALA A 319 -30.41 -7.13 -23.98
C ALA A 319 -28.98 -7.25 -24.54
N LEU A 320 -27.96 -7.16 -23.69
CA LEU A 320 -26.56 -7.34 -24.10
C LEU A 320 -26.28 -8.77 -24.58
N ALA A 321 -26.81 -9.78 -23.88
CA ALA A 321 -26.66 -11.18 -24.26
C ALA A 321 -27.34 -11.46 -25.62
N GLU A 322 -28.51 -10.89 -25.86
CA GLU A 322 -29.23 -11.00 -27.13
C GLU A 322 -28.48 -10.31 -28.28
N ALA A 323 -27.97 -9.09 -28.06
CA ALA A 323 -27.17 -8.37 -29.04
C ALA A 323 -25.88 -9.13 -29.41
N LEU A 324 -25.21 -9.72 -28.41
CA LEU A 324 -24.02 -10.55 -28.63
C LEU A 324 -24.35 -11.80 -29.44
N ASN A 325 -25.43 -12.51 -29.08
CA ASN A 325 -25.86 -13.72 -29.81
C ASN A 325 -26.28 -13.42 -31.24
N THR A 326 -26.96 -12.29 -31.47
CA THR A 326 -27.35 -11.82 -32.80
C THR A 326 -26.13 -11.53 -33.66
N THR A 327 -25.15 -10.80 -33.12
CA THR A 327 -23.88 -10.51 -33.79
C THR A 327 -23.12 -11.80 -34.15
N ARG A 328 -23.08 -12.78 -33.23
CA ARG A 328 -22.44 -14.09 -33.48
C ARG A 328 -23.13 -14.87 -34.59
N ARG A 329 -24.47 -14.87 -34.66
CA ARG A 329 -25.22 -15.52 -35.74
C ARG A 329 -24.96 -14.85 -37.09
N ALA A 330 -25.01 -13.51 -37.13
CA ALA A 330 -24.73 -12.77 -38.36
C ALA A 330 -23.33 -13.05 -38.90
N ILE A 331 -22.33 -13.17 -38.01
CA ILE A 331 -20.95 -13.53 -38.39
C ILE A 331 -20.85 -14.99 -38.84
N ALA A 332 -21.55 -15.92 -38.18
CA ALA A 332 -21.59 -17.33 -38.61
C ALA A 332 -22.23 -17.47 -40.01
N GLU A 333 -23.32 -16.75 -40.28
CA GLU A 333 -23.97 -16.71 -41.59
C GLU A 333 -23.07 -16.07 -42.65
N HIS A 334 -22.35 -15.00 -42.30
CA HIS A 334 -21.37 -14.38 -43.19
C HIS A 334 -20.25 -15.37 -43.57
N ASN A 335 -19.67 -16.05 -42.56
CA ASN A 335 -18.62 -17.03 -42.76
C ASN A 335 -19.10 -18.25 -43.59
N ALA A 336 -20.36 -18.65 -43.44
CA ALA A 336 -20.96 -19.75 -44.21
C ALA A 336 -21.17 -19.42 -45.70
N ARG A 337 -21.26 -18.13 -46.07
CA ARG A 337 -21.44 -17.68 -47.46
C ARG A 337 -20.15 -17.63 -48.28
N GLY A 338 -19.02 -18.07 -47.73
CA GLY A 338 -17.77 -18.29 -48.48
C GLY A 338 -16.93 -17.03 -48.75
N GLY A 339 -17.13 -15.96 -47.98
CA GLY A 339 -16.31 -14.73 -48.05
C GLY A 339 -15.05 -14.77 -47.16
N CYS A 340 -14.59 -13.59 -46.74
CA CYS A 340 -13.50 -13.42 -45.76
C CYS A 340 -13.93 -13.94 -44.39
N GLN A 341 -13.17 -14.87 -43.80
CA GLN A 341 -13.49 -15.41 -42.48
C GLN A 341 -13.20 -14.39 -41.39
N VAL A 342 -14.26 -13.98 -40.67
CA VAL A 342 -14.14 -13.14 -39.48
C VAL A 342 -14.05 -14.05 -38.25
N SER A 343 -12.91 -14.02 -37.57
CA SER A 343 -12.69 -14.74 -36.31
C SER A 343 -13.24 -13.93 -35.13
N LEU A 344 -13.96 -14.61 -34.23
CA LEU A 344 -14.45 -14.01 -32.99
C LEU A 344 -13.72 -14.61 -31.79
N PRO A 345 -13.46 -13.81 -30.74
CA PRO A 345 -12.93 -14.34 -29.50
C PRO A 345 -13.92 -15.35 -28.87
N PRO A 346 -13.39 -16.34 -28.11
CA PRO A 346 -14.23 -17.30 -27.39
C PRO A 346 -15.21 -16.56 -26.47
N ALA A 347 -16.45 -17.04 -26.42
CA ALA A 347 -17.46 -16.46 -25.53
C ALA A 347 -16.98 -16.64 -24.08
N PRO A 348 -17.04 -15.60 -23.23
CA PRO A 348 -16.73 -15.74 -21.80
C PRO A 348 -17.94 -16.38 -21.08
N VAL A 349 -18.25 -17.63 -21.43
CA VAL A 349 -19.47 -18.35 -21.00
C VAL A 349 -19.53 -18.45 -19.47
N GLU A 350 -18.40 -18.66 -18.81
CA GLU A 350 -18.31 -18.77 -17.35
C GLU A 350 -18.57 -17.44 -16.65
N ALA A 351 -17.99 -16.34 -17.15
CA ALA A 351 -18.22 -15.01 -16.59
C ALA A 351 -19.68 -14.57 -16.77
N LEU A 352 -20.29 -14.88 -17.93
CA LEU A 352 -21.71 -14.62 -18.18
C LEU A 352 -22.62 -15.46 -17.29
N ARG A 353 -22.24 -16.71 -16.98
CA ARG A 353 -22.97 -17.59 -16.05
C ARG A 353 -22.87 -17.08 -14.62
N ALA A 354 -21.66 -16.78 -14.15
CA ALA A 354 -21.42 -16.24 -12.80
C ALA A 354 -22.18 -14.92 -12.57
N LEU A 355 -22.19 -14.02 -13.55
CA LEU A 355 -22.94 -12.77 -13.47
C LEU A 355 -24.46 -13.00 -13.44
N LYS A 356 -24.96 -13.96 -14.23
CA LYS A 356 -26.38 -14.34 -14.23
C LYS A 356 -26.80 -14.94 -12.89
N ASP A 357 -25.96 -15.80 -12.31
CA ASP A 357 -26.24 -16.46 -11.04
C ASP A 357 -26.22 -15.45 -9.88
N LEU A 358 -25.27 -14.51 -9.88
CA LEU A 358 -25.23 -13.37 -8.95
C LEU A 358 -26.51 -12.53 -9.02
N ILE A 359 -26.95 -12.16 -10.23
CA ILE A 359 -28.18 -11.36 -10.40
C ILE A 359 -29.41 -12.14 -9.93
N ARG A 360 -29.48 -13.44 -10.24
CA ARG A 360 -30.64 -14.28 -10.00
C ARG A 360 -30.79 -14.65 -8.52
N HIS A 361 -29.71 -15.10 -7.89
CA HIS A 361 -29.75 -15.67 -6.55
C HIS A 361 -29.42 -14.64 -5.48
N ASP A 362 -28.36 -13.85 -5.69
CA ASP A 362 -27.87 -12.96 -4.64
C ASP A 362 -28.58 -11.60 -4.65
N LEU A 363 -29.02 -11.13 -5.82
CA LEU A 363 -29.70 -9.83 -5.95
C LEU A 363 -31.24 -9.94 -5.99
N LEU A 364 -31.79 -10.97 -6.61
CA LEU A 364 -33.25 -11.16 -6.75
C LEU A 364 -33.83 -12.19 -5.76
N GLY A 365 -32.99 -12.93 -5.03
CA GLY A 365 -33.43 -13.90 -4.04
C GLY A 365 -34.16 -15.11 -4.63
N GLU A 366 -33.99 -15.41 -5.91
CA GLU A 366 -34.60 -16.60 -6.50
C GLU A 366 -33.95 -17.86 -5.92
N PRO A 367 -34.72 -18.90 -5.56
CA PRO A 367 -34.17 -20.12 -5.00
C PRO A 367 -33.24 -20.82 -6.01
N HIS A 368 -32.10 -21.32 -5.52
CA HIS A 368 -31.25 -22.20 -6.32
C HIS A 368 -32.05 -23.46 -6.66
N SER A 369 -32.21 -23.74 -7.95
CA SER A 369 -32.85 -24.99 -8.38
C SER A 369 -32.02 -26.15 -7.85
N ALA A 370 -32.60 -26.95 -6.95
CA ALA A 370 -31.98 -28.15 -6.43
C ALA A 370 -31.50 -29.01 -7.60
N GLN A 371 -30.20 -29.28 -7.68
CA GLN A 371 -29.65 -30.26 -8.60
C GLN A 371 -30.38 -31.58 -8.34
N LYS A 372 -31.20 -32.02 -9.30
CA LYS A 372 -31.74 -33.38 -9.31
C LYS A 372 -30.56 -34.33 -9.48
N GLY A 373 -30.04 -34.80 -8.36
CA GLY A 373 -29.08 -35.88 -8.29
C GLY A 373 -29.67 -37.12 -8.94
N ALA A 374 -28.91 -37.66 -9.89
CA ALA A 374 -29.19 -38.89 -10.60
C ALA A 374 -29.50 -40.04 -9.62
N SER A 375 -30.64 -40.68 -9.83
CA SER A 375 -30.92 -42.01 -9.29
C SER A 375 -29.96 -42.98 -9.97
N ILE A 376 -28.99 -43.49 -9.21
CA ILE A 376 -28.22 -44.67 -9.57
C ILE A 376 -29.06 -45.87 -9.10
N ARG A 377 -29.50 -46.67 -10.07
CA ARG A 377 -29.73 -48.11 -9.89
C ARG A 377 -28.56 -48.85 -10.51
#